data_AF-A0A9W4IET0-F1
#
_entry.id   AF-A0A9W4IET0-F1
#
_cell.length_a   1.000
_cell.length_b   1.000
_cell.length_c   1.000
_cell.angle_alpha   90.00
_cell.angle_beta   90.00
_cell.angle_gamma   90.00
#
_symmetry.space_group_name_H-M   'P 1'
#
loop_
_entity.id
_entity.type
_entity.pdbx_description
1 polymer ?
#
loop_
_entity_poly.entity_id
_entity_poly.type
_entity_poly.pdbx_seq_one_letter_code
_entity_poly.pdbx_strand_id
1 'polypeptide(L)'
;MRPTHLGIPKPVGALEAPLIVGCDHPRLGLNIFSHTRRYPSSANTNPQINIFAILFSSLTRMAPFSENSQLCDKLTLTADGHLSRRRNNPMSSVPSTQKSTKKNHLPGEPRIKLEDEHAAKYLQSELMTRDLDKLSPYLWLVAKQDSTHISALTHQIVRGRDVILTEDPGLHLVWIYDRVFIKPMPKYLLSHAFWRFYLIDRNSKIPKPQQQKIVRAVLGFMRSYAHLIRHKSDFILATSDNHRLLPKKLTYSSFVNFIAAFEDICDESVSPRYKFGELRLFRLNFWTKVFLGRFTYHKVHGQYSAYFARFYGTLLFIFAIFSVLLSAMQVALAVGQPLEGGPWSVFADTSRGFAIFTIICVALIILSLLSVFIVLSSREIIYAANDLILKRRTSRVGGSV
;
A
#
# COMPACT_ATOMS: atom_id res chain seq x y z
N MET A 1 -65.21 29.75 28.03
CA MET A 1 -66.18 29.59 26.92
C MET A 1 -65.78 28.39 26.09
N ARG A 2 -66.79 27.64 25.65
CA ARG A 2 -66.79 26.28 25.06
C ARG A 2 -66.20 26.22 23.63
N PRO A 3 -66.06 25.02 23.03
CA PRO A 3 -64.88 24.58 22.26
C PRO A 3 -65.20 24.25 20.78
N THR A 4 -64.23 23.73 20.03
CA THR A 4 -64.55 22.86 18.87
C THR A 4 -63.49 21.79 18.63
N HIS A 5 -63.93 20.53 18.77
CA HIS A 5 -63.31 19.30 18.32
C HIS A 5 -63.53 19.10 16.81
N LEU A 6 -62.59 18.46 16.13
CA LEU A 6 -62.77 17.51 15.01
C LEU A 6 -61.38 16.90 14.77
N GLY A 7 -61.12 15.60 14.63
CA GLY A 7 -61.92 14.39 14.46
C GLY A 7 -60.95 13.37 13.84
N ILE A 8 -60.77 12.23 14.49
CA ILE A 8 -59.90 11.11 14.08
C ILE A 8 -60.56 10.35 12.91
N PRO A 9 -59.77 9.66 12.06
CA PRO A 9 -60.10 8.27 11.77
C PRO A 9 -58.91 7.31 11.98
N LYS A 10 -59.21 6.14 12.56
CA LYS A 10 -58.43 4.88 12.59
C LYS A 10 -59.05 3.91 11.54
N PRO A 11 -58.56 2.68 11.31
CA PRO A 11 -57.19 2.11 11.29
C PRO A 11 -56.96 1.27 9.99
N VAL A 12 -55.85 0.51 9.90
CA VAL A 12 -55.69 -0.89 9.39
C VAL A 12 -54.34 -1.09 8.68
N GLY A 13 -53.63 -2.17 9.02
CA GLY A 13 -52.70 -2.84 8.10
C GLY A 13 -51.26 -2.96 8.60
N ALA A 14 -50.96 -4.07 9.28
CA ALA A 14 -49.61 -4.52 9.57
C ALA A 14 -48.86 -4.90 8.28
N LEU A 15 -47.53 -4.68 8.25
CA LEU A 15 -46.61 -5.60 7.59
C LEU A 15 -45.22 -5.50 8.26
N GLU A 16 -44.76 -6.65 8.74
CA GLU A 16 -43.43 -6.88 9.31
C GLU A 16 -42.33 -6.69 8.27
N ALA A 17 -41.16 -6.18 8.70
CA ALA A 17 -39.88 -6.41 8.04
C ALA A 17 -38.73 -6.30 9.07
N PRO A 18 -37.63 -7.06 8.90
CA PRO A 18 -36.92 -7.67 10.02
C PRO A 18 -35.63 -6.94 10.45
N LEU A 19 -35.23 -7.28 11.68
CA LEU A 19 -33.97 -6.93 12.33
C LEU A 19 -32.74 -7.11 11.42
N ILE A 20 -32.00 -6.02 11.22
CA ILE A 20 -30.60 -6.05 10.78
C ILE A 20 -29.73 -6.07 12.03
N VAL A 21 -29.07 -7.20 12.28
CA VAL A 21 -28.07 -7.37 13.33
C VAL A 21 -26.80 -6.67 12.88
N GLY A 22 -26.54 -5.49 13.46
CA GLY A 22 -25.29 -4.77 13.31
C GLY A 22 -24.21 -5.36 14.23
N CYS A 23 -23.02 -5.57 13.68
CA CYS A 23 -21.84 -5.93 14.45
C CYS A 23 -21.41 -4.74 15.34
N ASP A 24 -21.63 -4.89 16.65
CA ASP A 24 -21.20 -3.94 17.68
C ASP A 24 -19.67 -3.87 17.78
N HIS A 25 -19.14 -2.65 17.64
CA HIS A 25 -17.80 -2.28 18.06
C HIS A 25 -17.84 -1.82 19.53
N PRO A 26 -17.05 -2.39 20.46
CA PRO A 26 -16.94 -1.82 21.79
C PRO A 26 -15.99 -0.62 21.78
N ARG A 27 -16.54 0.57 22.06
CA ARG A 27 -15.81 1.73 22.59
C ARG A 27 -15.70 1.58 24.12
N LEU A 28 -14.50 1.71 24.66
CA LEU A 28 -14.17 2.18 26.02
C LEU A 28 -12.65 2.39 26.01
N GLY A 29 -12.06 3.52 26.43
CA GLY A 29 -12.28 4.24 27.67
C GLY A 29 -10.96 4.14 28.44
N LEU A 30 -10.26 5.27 28.65
CA LEU A 30 -9.02 5.34 29.43
C LEU A 30 -9.22 4.73 30.83
N ASN A 31 -8.29 3.88 31.27
CA ASN A 31 -7.83 3.85 32.66
C ASN A 31 -6.47 3.15 32.80
N ILE A 32 -5.72 3.64 33.78
CA ILE A 32 -4.30 3.41 34.08
C ILE A 32 -4.17 2.25 35.09
N PHE A 33 -2.96 1.68 35.18
CA PHE A 33 -2.37 0.83 36.25
C PHE A 33 -2.30 -0.71 36.07
N SER A 34 -1.08 -1.14 35.73
CA SER A 34 -0.21 -2.16 36.37
C SER A 34 -0.62 -3.64 36.58
N HIS A 35 0.42 -4.47 36.36
CA HIS A 35 0.78 -5.74 37.02
C HIS A 35 0.22 -7.08 36.49
N THR A 36 1.10 -7.77 35.76
CA THR A 36 1.48 -9.20 35.85
C THR A 36 0.50 -10.21 36.48
N ARG A 37 0.05 -11.21 35.69
CA ARG A 37 0.25 -12.64 36.02
C ARG A 37 -0.24 -13.62 34.93
N ARG A 38 0.62 -14.62 34.69
CA ARG A 38 0.39 -16.06 34.44
C ARG A 38 -0.81 -16.51 33.61
N TYR A 39 -0.49 -17.16 32.49
CA TYR A 39 -1.33 -18.17 31.83
C TYR A 39 -1.59 -19.37 32.74
N PRO A 40 -2.80 -19.97 32.64
CA PRO A 40 -2.94 -21.41 32.68
C PRO A 40 -3.48 -21.94 31.35
N SER A 41 -2.93 -23.09 30.97
CA SER A 41 -3.42 -24.00 29.96
C SER A 41 -4.83 -24.50 30.30
N SER A 42 -5.77 -24.46 29.35
CA SER A 42 -6.91 -25.35 29.33
C SER A 42 -7.45 -25.46 27.91
N ALA A 43 -7.41 -26.69 27.39
CA ALA A 43 -8.07 -27.09 26.16
C ALA A 43 -9.58 -26.97 26.35
N ASN A 44 -10.22 -26.12 25.56
CA ASN A 44 -11.66 -26.18 25.36
C ASN A 44 -11.97 -26.04 23.86
N THR A 45 -12.20 -27.19 23.23
CA THR A 45 -12.60 -27.35 21.84
C THR A 45 -13.99 -26.75 21.64
N ASN A 46 -14.03 -25.56 21.06
CA ASN A 46 -15.26 -24.82 20.79
C ASN A 46 -15.83 -25.23 19.41
N PRO A 47 -17.04 -25.81 19.30
CA PRO A 47 -17.59 -26.33 18.04
C PRO A 47 -17.92 -25.24 17.00
N GLN A 48 -17.98 -23.96 17.40
CA GLN A 48 -18.16 -22.81 16.51
C GLN A 48 -16.97 -22.55 15.57
N ILE A 49 -15.74 -22.87 16.00
CA ILE A 49 -14.54 -22.73 15.16
C ILE A 49 -14.57 -23.76 14.01
N ASN A 50 -15.21 -24.92 14.24
CA ASN A 50 -15.29 -25.98 13.26
C ASN A 50 -16.31 -25.67 12.15
N ILE A 51 -17.43 -25.00 12.46
CA ILE A 51 -18.43 -24.64 11.45
C ILE A 51 -17.88 -23.56 10.49
N PHE A 52 -17.17 -22.55 11.01
CA PHE A 52 -16.50 -21.56 10.16
C PHE A 52 -15.37 -22.18 9.34
N ALA A 53 -14.57 -23.10 9.91
CA ALA A 53 -13.55 -23.82 9.15
C ALA A 53 -14.16 -24.74 8.08
N ILE A 54 -15.31 -25.36 8.33
CA ILE A 54 -16.03 -26.23 7.38
C ILE A 54 -16.69 -25.40 6.27
N LEU A 55 -17.36 -24.29 6.59
CA LEU A 55 -17.89 -23.33 5.61
C LEU A 55 -16.76 -22.70 4.79
N PHE A 56 -15.61 -22.40 5.40
CA PHE A 56 -14.43 -21.90 4.70
C PHE A 56 -13.79 -22.97 3.80
N SER A 57 -13.76 -24.24 4.24
CA SER A 57 -13.34 -25.36 3.38
C SER A 57 -14.28 -25.57 2.19
N SER A 58 -15.54 -25.14 2.31
CA SER A 58 -16.54 -25.18 1.25
C SER A 58 -16.44 -23.95 0.32
N LEU A 59 -16.21 -22.75 0.86
CA LEU A 59 -15.93 -21.52 0.10
C LEU A 59 -14.61 -21.60 -0.69
N THR A 60 -13.63 -22.39 -0.23
CA THR A 60 -12.42 -22.67 -1.03
C THR A 60 -12.65 -23.63 -2.21
N ARG A 61 -13.85 -24.20 -2.40
CA ARG A 61 -14.14 -25.10 -3.54
C ARG A 61 -14.68 -24.38 -4.77
N MET A 62 -15.07 -23.11 -4.67
CA MET A 62 -15.66 -22.35 -5.77
C MET A 62 -15.08 -20.95 -5.83
N ALA A 63 -15.07 -20.34 -7.02
CA ALA A 63 -14.63 -18.97 -7.16
C ALA A 63 -15.63 -18.05 -6.44
N PRO A 64 -15.20 -16.92 -5.86
CA PRO A 64 -16.10 -16.00 -5.15
C PRO A 64 -17.21 -15.43 -6.04
N PHE A 65 -17.02 -15.42 -7.35
CA PHE A 65 -17.95 -14.90 -8.34
C PHE A 65 -18.29 -15.97 -9.39
N SER A 66 -19.47 -15.84 -10.00
CA SER A 66 -19.92 -16.75 -11.05
C SER A 66 -19.25 -16.47 -12.40
N GLU A 67 -19.30 -17.45 -13.32
CA GLU A 67 -18.80 -17.29 -14.69
C GLU A 67 -19.50 -16.15 -15.45
N ASN A 68 -20.77 -15.89 -15.15
CA ASN A 68 -21.55 -14.81 -15.76
C ASN A 68 -21.12 -13.41 -15.29
N SER A 69 -20.53 -13.33 -14.09
CA SER A 69 -20.03 -12.09 -13.49
C SER A 69 -18.57 -11.80 -13.86
N GLN A 70 -17.93 -12.63 -14.70
CA GLN A 70 -16.53 -12.43 -15.07
C GLN A 70 -16.35 -11.19 -15.96
N LEU A 71 -15.28 -10.44 -15.74
CA LEU A 71 -14.96 -9.23 -16.51
C LEU A 71 -13.98 -9.50 -17.66
N CYS A 72 -13.41 -10.71 -17.73
CA CYS A 72 -12.49 -11.14 -18.78
C CYS A 72 -12.86 -12.55 -19.28
N ASP A 73 -13.42 -12.60 -20.49
CA ASP A 73 -13.90 -13.81 -21.17
C ASP A 73 -12.83 -14.47 -22.07
N LYS A 74 -11.59 -14.00 -21.98
CA LYS A 74 -10.50 -14.45 -22.87
C LYS A 74 -10.01 -15.86 -22.55
N LEU A 75 -10.25 -16.37 -21.36
CA LEU A 75 -9.82 -17.70 -20.94
C LEU A 75 -11.03 -18.61 -20.76
N THR A 76 -10.87 -19.85 -21.18
CA THR A 76 -11.87 -20.91 -21.08
C THR A 76 -11.18 -22.21 -20.69
N LEU A 77 -11.84 -23.04 -19.90
CA LEU A 77 -11.39 -24.40 -19.62
C LEU A 77 -11.87 -25.33 -20.73
N THR A 78 -11.00 -26.18 -21.27
CA THR A 78 -11.41 -27.27 -22.16
C THR A 78 -12.08 -28.39 -21.36
N ALA A 79 -12.79 -29.29 -22.04
CA ALA A 79 -13.42 -30.46 -21.42
C ALA A 79 -12.40 -31.32 -20.64
N ASP A 80 -11.14 -31.31 -21.08
CA ASP A 80 -10.02 -32.02 -20.46
C ASP A 80 -9.40 -31.28 -19.25
N GLY A 81 -9.96 -30.14 -18.85
CA GLY A 81 -9.48 -29.34 -17.71
C GLY A 81 -8.30 -28.42 -17.99
N HIS A 82 -7.85 -28.32 -19.25
CA HIS A 82 -6.73 -27.46 -19.65
C HIS A 82 -7.16 -26.01 -19.87
N LEU A 83 -6.25 -25.06 -19.63
CA LEU A 83 -6.52 -23.63 -19.77
C LEU A 83 -6.23 -23.20 -21.20
N SER A 84 -7.27 -22.77 -21.92
CA SER A 84 -7.15 -22.30 -23.30
C SER A 84 -7.65 -20.87 -23.45
N ARG A 85 -7.17 -20.19 -24.49
CA ARG A 85 -7.62 -18.83 -24.81
C ARG A 85 -8.74 -18.89 -25.85
N ARG A 86 -9.85 -18.22 -25.57
CA ARG A 86 -10.99 -18.13 -26.47
C ARG A 86 -10.55 -17.53 -27.81
N ARG A 87 -10.94 -18.18 -28.91
CA ARG A 87 -10.72 -17.68 -30.26
C ARG A 87 -11.74 -16.58 -30.50
N ASN A 88 -11.30 -15.34 -30.65
CA ASN A 88 -12.19 -14.29 -31.13
C ASN A 88 -12.52 -14.62 -32.59
N ASN A 89 -13.75 -15.00 -32.89
CA ASN A 89 -14.34 -14.74 -34.20
C ASN A 89 -15.86 -14.61 -34.04
N PRO A 90 -16.38 -13.44 -34.45
CA PRO A 90 -17.52 -13.46 -35.34
C PRO A 90 -17.23 -12.55 -36.54
N MET A 91 -17.28 -13.13 -37.74
CA MET A 91 -17.40 -12.46 -39.04
C MET A 91 -16.17 -11.71 -39.57
N SER A 92 -15.28 -12.44 -40.24
CA SER A 92 -14.48 -11.90 -41.34
C SER A 92 -14.37 -12.99 -42.40
N SER A 93 -15.32 -12.98 -43.34
CA SER A 93 -15.30 -13.76 -44.57
C SER A 93 -14.30 -13.13 -45.55
N VAL A 94 -13.02 -13.20 -45.20
CA VAL A 94 -11.92 -12.88 -46.13
C VAL A 94 -10.93 -14.04 -46.07
N PRO A 95 -10.67 -14.74 -47.17
CA PRO A 95 -9.64 -15.77 -47.22
C PRO A 95 -8.28 -15.07 -47.30
N SER A 96 -7.77 -14.61 -46.16
CA SER A 96 -6.39 -14.14 -46.07
C SER A 96 -5.52 -15.18 -45.38
N THR A 97 -4.58 -15.72 -46.13
CA THR A 97 -3.48 -16.61 -45.76
C THR A 97 -2.62 -15.99 -44.65
N GLN A 98 -3.07 -16.01 -43.41
CA GLN A 98 -2.27 -15.68 -42.24
C GLN A 98 -2.43 -16.75 -41.17
N LYS A 99 -1.32 -17.44 -40.85
CA LYS A 99 -1.23 -18.42 -39.76
C LYS A 99 -1.76 -17.77 -38.47
N SER A 100 -2.99 -18.12 -38.08
CA SER A 100 -3.59 -17.78 -36.78
C SER A 100 -2.73 -18.39 -35.68
N THR A 101 -1.75 -17.64 -35.17
CA THR A 101 -0.95 -18.04 -34.01
C THR A 101 -1.88 -18.16 -32.81
N LYS A 102 -2.08 -19.39 -32.32
CA LYS A 102 -2.84 -19.64 -31.08
C LYS A 102 -2.14 -18.87 -29.95
N LYS A 103 -2.83 -17.88 -29.39
CA LYS A 103 -2.30 -17.05 -28.29
C LYS A 103 -2.29 -17.86 -26.99
N ASN A 104 -1.23 -18.62 -26.75
CA ASN A 104 -1.07 -19.53 -25.60
C ASN A 104 -0.47 -18.82 -24.37
N HIS A 105 -0.93 -17.61 -24.05
CA HIS A 105 -0.37 -16.80 -22.96
C HIS A 105 -1.45 -16.11 -22.14
N LEU A 106 -1.12 -15.77 -20.88
CA LEU A 106 -2.04 -15.11 -19.96
C LEU A 106 -2.53 -13.75 -20.52
N PRO A 107 -3.80 -13.36 -20.27
CA PRO A 107 -4.31 -12.05 -20.65
C PRO A 107 -3.53 -10.93 -19.95
N GLY A 108 -2.92 -10.04 -20.74
CA GLY A 108 -2.08 -8.95 -20.22
C GLY A 108 -0.59 -9.31 -20.19
N GLU A 109 -0.26 -10.59 -20.09
CA GLU A 109 1.10 -11.09 -19.90
C GLU A 109 1.53 -12.02 -21.04
N PRO A 110 2.17 -11.48 -22.10
CA PRO A 110 2.60 -12.29 -23.24
C PRO A 110 3.77 -13.23 -22.92
N ARG A 111 4.50 -12.98 -21.82
CA ARG A 111 5.68 -13.75 -21.42
C ARG A 111 5.34 -15.06 -20.71
N ILE A 112 4.15 -15.17 -20.13
CA ILE A 112 3.75 -16.33 -19.32
C ILE A 112 2.78 -17.19 -20.12
N LYS A 113 3.16 -18.43 -20.40
CA LYS A 113 2.30 -19.41 -21.06
C LYS A 113 1.25 -19.95 -20.08
N LEU A 114 0.08 -20.35 -20.61
CA LEU A 114 -1.12 -20.71 -19.82
C LEU A 114 -0.95 -21.92 -18.88
N GLU A 115 0.12 -22.70 -19.03
CA GLU A 115 0.39 -23.90 -18.23
C GLU A 115 1.88 -24.07 -17.91
N ASP A 116 2.61 -22.96 -17.93
CA ASP A 116 4.05 -22.97 -17.66
C ASP A 116 4.33 -23.40 -16.21
N GLU A 117 5.38 -24.18 -15.99
CA GLU A 117 5.88 -24.50 -14.64
C GLU A 117 6.36 -23.22 -13.94
N HIS A 118 6.84 -22.24 -14.72
CA HIS A 118 7.23 -20.93 -14.21
C HIS A 118 6.04 -20.04 -13.80
N ALA A 119 4.80 -20.37 -14.19
CA ALA A 119 3.62 -19.59 -13.83
C ALA A 119 3.42 -19.51 -12.31
N ALA A 120 3.75 -20.59 -11.58
CA ALA A 120 3.67 -20.61 -10.12
C ALA A 120 4.62 -19.58 -9.48
N LYS A 121 5.87 -19.50 -9.97
CA LYS A 121 6.86 -18.54 -9.48
C LYS A 121 6.46 -17.11 -9.82
N TYR A 122 5.95 -16.90 -11.04
CA TYR A 122 5.42 -15.62 -11.48
C TYR A 122 4.27 -15.13 -10.59
N LEU A 123 3.26 -15.96 -10.35
CA LEU A 123 2.12 -15.59 -9.50
C LEU A 123 2.55 -15.26 -8.06
N GLN A 124 3.56 -15.96 -7.53
CA GLN A 124 4.12 -15.64 -6.23
C GLN A 124 4.81 -14.27 -6.20
N SER A 125 5.65 -13.95 -7.20
CA SER A 125 6.29 -12.63 -7.26
C SER A 125 5.30 -11.51 -7.51
N GLU A 126 4.24 -11.80 -8.26
CA GLU A 126 3.27 -10.82 -8.73
C GLU A 126 2.22 -10.47 -7.66
N LEU A 127 1.83 -11.45 -6.83
CA LEU A 127 0.69 -11.31 -5.92
C LEU A 127 1.10 -11.31 -4.44
N MET A 128 2.21 -11.95 -4.07
CA MET A 128 2.59 -12.10 -2.67
C MET A 128 3.51 -10.99 -2.17
N THR A 129 3.32 -10.63 -0.91
CA THR A 129 4.05 -9.55 -0.24
C THR A 129 5.00 -10.08 0.82
N ARG A 130 6.02 -10.84 0.41
CA ARG A 130 6.90 -11.61 1.34
C ARG A 130 7.51 -10.76 2.45
N ASP A 131 8.00 -9.56 2.13
CA ASP A 131 8.66 -8.70 3.10
C ASP A 131 7.66 -8.07 4.10
N LEU A 132 6.43 -7.82 3.65
CA LEU A 132 5.38 -7.25 4.50
C LEU A 132 4.71 -8.29 5.36
N ASP A 133 4.56 -9.51 4.83
CA ASP A 133 4.06 -10.65 5.59
C ASP A 133 5.01 -10.94 6.77
N LYS A 134 6.33 -10.79 6.56
CA LYS A 134 7.32 -10.85 7.65
C LYS A 134 7.19 -9.70 8.65
N LEU A 135 6.86 -8.50 8.17
CA LEU A 135 6.63 -7.33 9.02
C LEU A 135 5.28 -7.34 9.73
N SER A 136 4.35 -8.23 9.34
CA SER A 136 2.98 -8.24 9.84
C SER A 136 2.84 -8.12 11.36
N PRO A 137 3.66 -8.78 12.20
CA PRO A 137 3.56 -8.64 13.66
C PRO A 137 3.81 -7.21 14.17
N TYR A 138 4.50 -6.39 13.38
CA TYR A 138 4.92 -5.03 13.74
C TYR A 138 4.22 -3.95 12.90
N LEU A 139 3.38 -4.32 11.92
CA LEU A 139 2.71 -3.36 11.03
C LEU A 139 1.76 -2.41 11.76
N TRP A 140 1.35 -2.74 12.99
CA TRP A 140 0.59 -1.84 13.86
C TRP A 140 1.32 -0.53 14.19
N LEU A 141 2.66 -0.51 14.12
CA LEU A 141 3.46 0.70 14.28
C LEU A 141 3.44 1.58 13.01
N VAL A 142 3.12 0.98 11.86
CA VAL A 142 3.18 1.59 10.53
C VAL A 142 1.82 2.13 10.09
N ALA A 143 0.73 1.43 10.41
CA ALA A 143 -0.61 1.75 9.96
C ALA A 143 -1.68 1.42 11.00
N LYS A 144 -2.89 1.93 10.76
CA LYS A 144 -4.09 1.54 11.51
C LYS A 144 -4.36 0.05 11.27
N GLN A 145 -4.64 -0.69 12.34
CA GLN A 145 -5.02 -2.11 12.30
C GLN A 145 -6.47 -2.27 11.83
N ASP A 146 -6.74 -1.86 10.60
CA ASP A 146 -8.08 -1.81 10.05
C ASP A 146 -8.00 -2.02 8.53
N SER A 147 -8.59 -3.11 8.06
CA SER A 147 -8.62 -3.50 6.65
C SER A 147 -9.54 -2.60 5.83
N THR A 148 -10.55 -2.00 6.45
CA THR A 148 -11.51 -1.09 5.81
C THR A 148 -10.96 0.33 5.65
N HIS A 149 -9.84 0.64 6.32
CA HIS A 149 -9.18 1.94 6.29
C HIS A 149 -8.38 2.15 4.99
N ILE A 150 -9.11 2.13 3.89
CA ILE A 150 -8.67 2.40 2.52
C ILE A 150 -9.52 3.54 1.99
N SER A 151 -8.89 4.65 1.63
CA SER A 151 -9.58 5.78 1.04
C SER A 151 -9.88 5.50 -0.42
N ALA A 152 -11.12 5.77 -0.83
CA ALA A 152 -11.54 5.69 -2.22
C ALA A 152 -10.71 6.62 -3.12
N LEU A 153 -10.63 6.33 -4.43
CA LEU A 153 -9.80 7.09 -5.38
C LEU A 153 -10.08 8.60 -5.38
N THR A 154 -11.36 8.98 -5.41
CA THR A 154 -11.76 10.38 -5.35
C THR A 154 -11.25 11.03 -4.06
N HIS A 155 -11.28 10.31 -2.94
CA HIS A 155 -10.79 10.81 -1.65
C HIS A 155 -9.25 10.90 -1.60
N GLN A 156 -8.51 10.06 -2.33
CA GLN A 156 -7.07 10.22 -2.49
C GLN A 156 -6.75 11.57 -3.15
N ILE A 157 -7.47 11.92 -4.22
CA ILE A 157 -7.30 13.18 -4.95
C ILE A 157 -7.69 14.38 -4.06
N VAL A 158 -8.80 14.29 -3.33
CA VAL A 158 -9.23 15.34 -2.36
C VAL A 158 -8.16 15.58 -1.29
N ARG A 159 -7.42 14.55 -0.88
CA ARG A 159 -6.29 14.66 0.05
C ARG A 159 -5.02 15.24 -0.58
N GLY A 160 -5.07 15.66 -1.84
CA GLY A 160 -3.92 16.16 -2.60
C GLY A 160 -2.91 15.08 -2.95
N ARG A 161 -3.35 13.80 -3.05
CA ARG A 161 -2.47 12.71 -3.45
C ARG A 161 -2.63 12.41 -4.93
N ASP A 162 -1.50 12.33 -5.62
CA ASP A 162 -1.36 11.79 -6.96
C ASP A 162 -1.29 10.25 -6.92
N VAL A 163 -1.96 9.61 -7.87
CA VAL A 163 -2.08 8.14 -7.94
C VAL A 163 -1.02 7.61 -8.91
N ILE A 164 0.02 6.99 -8.36
CA ILE A 164 1.15 6.45 -9.10
C ILE A 164 0.98 4.94 -9.29
N LEU A 165 1.14 4.49 -10.53
CA LEU A 165 1.08 3.06 -10.85
C LEU A 165 2.35 2.33 -10.42
N THR A 166 2.18 1.13 -9.90
CA THR A 166 3.28 0.25 -9.53
C THR A 166 2.95 -1.19 -9.86
N GLU A 167 3.89 -1.96 -10.38
CA GLU A 167 3.68 -3.41 -10.55
C GLU A 167 4.10 -4.20 -9.30
N ASP A 168 4.76 -3.56 -8.33
CA ASP A 168 5.18 -4.21 -7.08
C ASP A 168 3.97 -4.37 -6.14
N PRO A 169 3.54 -5.62 -5.81
CA PRO A 169 2.44 -5.84 -4.88
C PRO A 169 2.74 -5.27 -3.48
N GLY A 170 4.01 -5.10 -3.10
CA GLY A 170 4.39 -4.55 -1.81
C GLY A 170 4.09 -3.05 -1.67
N LEU A 171 4.04 -2.33 -2.79
CA LEU A 171 3.75 -0.90 -2.85
C LEU A 171 2.27 -0.59 -3.00
N HIS A 172 1.42 -1.56 -3.31
CA HIS A 172 -0.02 -1.34 -3.42
C HIS A 172 -0.61 -0.78 -2.11
N LEU A 173 -1.26 0.39 -2.18
CA LEU A 173 -1.78 1.17 -1.04
C LEU A 173 -0.72 1.70 -0.07
N VAL A 174 0.52 1.86 -0.54
CA VAL A 174 1.55 2.59 0.19
C VAL A 174 1.54 4.04 -0.25
N TRP A 175 1.60 4.98 0.69
CA TRP A 175 1.62 6.40 0.37
C TRP A 175 2.75 7.16 1.06
N ILE A 176 3.16 8.26 0.44
CA ILE A 176 4.20 9.18 0.91
C ILE A 176 3.90 10.59 0.44
N TYR A 177 3.86 11.54 1.37
CA TYR A 177 3.53 12.95 1.08
C TYR A 177 2.25 13.09 0.23
N ASP A 178 2.41 13.56 -1.01
CA ASP A 178 1.44 13.85 -2.05
C ASP A 178 1.25 12.69 -3.03
N ARG A 179 1.71 11.47 -2.72
CA ARG A 179 1.68 10.33 -3.65
C ARG A 179 1.15 9.07 -2.99
N VAL A 180 0.34 8.32 -3.71
CA VAL A 180 -0.10 6.97 -3.35
C VAL A 180 0.23 6.00 -4.48
N PHE A 181 0.86 4.88 -4.13
CA PHE A 181 1.20 3.84 -5.08
C PHE A 181 0.07 2.82 -5.14
N ILE A 182 -0.45 2.56 -6.34
CA ILE A 182 -1.54 1.62 -6.56
C ILE A 182 -1.17 0.68 -7.70
N LYS A 183 -1.20 -0.61 -7.38
CA LYS A 183 -1.02 -1.65 -8.38
C LYS A 183 -2.26 -1.85 -9.25
N PRO A 184 -2.17 -1.75 -10.60
CA PRO A 184 -3.27 -2.04 -11.53
C PRO A 184 -3.80 -3.46 -11.37
N MET A 185 -5.08 -3.68 -11.68
CA MET A 185 -5.67 -5.00 -11.59
C MET A 185 -5.25 -5.88 -12.78
N PRO A 186 -4.58 -7.02 -12.54
CA PRO A 186 -4.19 -7.92 -13.61
C PRO A 186 -5.41 -8.55 -14.31
N LYS A 187 -5.43 -8.51 -15.65
CA LYS A 187 -6.58 -8.95 -16.46
C LYS A 187 -6.93 -10.43 -16.31
N TYR A 188 -5.97 -11.27 -15.93
CA TYR A 188 -6.20 -12.69 -15.71
C TYR A 188 -7.00 -12.96 -14.43
N LEU A 189 -6.89 -12.10 -13.40
CA LEU A 189 -7.69 -12.23 -12.17
C LEU A 189 -9.17 -11.90 -12.38
N LEU A 190 -9.51 -11.28 -13.51
CA LEU A 190 -10.88 -10.96 -13.91
C LEU A 190 -11.60 -12.13 -14.61
N SER A 191 -10.92 -13.26 -14.81
CA SER A 191 -11.44 -14.41 -15.55
C SER A 191 -11.74 -15.58 -14.64
N HIS A 192 -12.96 -16.12 -14.72
CA HIS A 192 -13.38 -17.25 -13.89
C HIS A 192 -12.56 -18.52 -14.16
N ALA A 193 -12.22 -18.78 -15.44
CA ALA A 193 -11.38 -19.90 -15.83
C ALA A 193 -9.99 -19.90 -15.16
N PHE A 194 -9.39 -18.71 -14.99
CA PHE A 194 -8.11 -18.56 -14.29
C PHE A 194 -8.23 -18.96 -12.82
N TRP A 195 -9.27 -18.48 -12.13
CA TRP A 195 -9.51 -18.84 -10.72
C TRP A 195 -9.70 -20.35 -10.56
N ARG A 196 -10.50 -20.97 -11.43
CA ARG A 196 -10.70 -22.41 -11.40
C ARG A 196 -9.40 -23.17 -11.59
N PHE A 197 -8.59 -22.84 -12.60
CA PHE A 197 -7.38 -23.59 -12.93
C PHE A 197 -6.23 -23.39 -11.92
N TYR A 198 -5.92 -22.15 -11.55
CA TYR A 198 -4.73 -21.86 -10.73
C TYR A 198 -5.01 -21.74 -9.24
N LEU A 199 -6.20 -21.28 -8.85
CA LEU A 199 -6.50 -20.91 -7.47
C LEU A 199 -7.36 -21.96 -6.73
N ILE A 200 -8.16 -22.74 -7.45
CA ILE A 200 -9.13 -23.68 -6.86
C ILE A 200 -8.78 -25.14 -7.16
N ASP A 201 -8.35 -25.45 -8.39
CA ASP A 201 -8.14 -26.83 -8.80
C ASP A 201 -7.07 -27.52 -7.93
N ARG A 202 -7.41 -28.73 -7.49
CA ARG A 202 -6.53 -29.62 -6.70
C ARG A 202 -5.41 -30.19 -7.55
N ASN A 203 -5.63 -30.28 -8.87
CA ASN A 203 -4.66 -30.77 -9.85
C ASN A 203 -3.81 -29.64 -10.45
N SER A 204 -3.91 -28.41 -9.90
CA SER A 204 -3.03 -27.34 -10.35
C SER A 204 -1.56 -27.73 -10.15
N LYS A 205 -0.69 -27.25 -11.04
CA LYS A 205 0.77 -27.46 -10.94
C LYS A 205 1.39 -26.77 -9.71
N ILE A 206 0.62 -26.00 -8.95
CA ILE A 206 1.08 -25.25 -7.78
C ILE A 206 0.91 -26.13 -6.53
N PRO A 207 1.97 -26.30 -5.71
CA PRO A 207 1.83 -26.99 -4.44
C PRO A 207 0.76 -26.35 -3.55
N LYS A 208 -0.16 -27.15 -2.99
CA LYS A 208 -1.28 -26.69 -2.13
C LYS A 208 -0.92 -25.62 -1.08
N PRO A 209 0.17 -25.73 -0.29
CA PRO A 209 0.49 -24.69 0.70
C PRO A 209 0.88 -23.35 0.05
N GLN A 210 1.47 -23.37 -1.15
CA GLN A 210 1.79 -22.16 -1.91
C GLN A 210 0.53 -21.60 -2.56
N GLN A 211 -0.31 -22.45 -3.14
CA GLN A 211 -1.61 -22.09 -3.72
C GLN A 211 -2.47 -21.35 -2.70
N GLN A 212 -2.60 -21.88 -1.48
CA GLN A 212 -3.36 -21.22 -0.40
C GLN A 212 -2.83 -19.81 -0.08
N LYS A 213 -1.52 -19.62 -0.04
CA LYS A 213 -0.92 -18.29 0.19
C LYS A 213 -1.23 -17.32 -0.95
N ILE A 214 -1.18 -17.79 -2.19
CA ILE A 214 -1.55 -16.99 -3.37
C ILE A 214 -3.04 -16.61 -3.30
N VAL A 215 -3.93 -17.56 -3.02
CA VAL A 215 -5.37 -17.32 -2.88
C VAL A 215 -5.64 -16.24 -1.83
N ARG A 216 -5.04 -16.36 -0.64
CA ARG A 216 -5.18 -15.36 0.44
C ARG A 216 -4.69 -13.97 0.01
N ALA A 217 -3.61 -13.90 -0.76
CA ALA A 217 -3.10 -12.63 -1.28
C ALA A 217 -4.04 -12.02 -2.34
N VAL A 218 -4.58 -12.85 -3.24
CA VAL A 218 -5.53 -12.41 -4.28
C VAL A 218 -6.84 -11.92 -3.65
N LEU A 219 -7.38 -12.64 -2.66
CA LEU A 219 -8.60 -12.23 -1.97
C LEU A 219 -8.42 -10.87 -1.29
N GLY A 220 -7.31 -10.66 -0.58
CA GLY A 220 -6.99 -9.38 0.04
C GLY A 220 -6.79 -8.25 -0.97
N PHE A 221 -6.15 -8.53 -2.11
CA PHE A 221 -6.00 -7.58 -3.21
C PHE A 221 -7.33 -7.22 -3.89
N MET A 222 -8.25 -8.17 -4.05
CA MET A 222 -9.57 -7.87 -4.61
C MET A 222 -10.42 -7.06 -3.63
N ARG A 223 -10.38 -7.41 -2.34
CA ARG A 223 -11.04 -6.65 -1.27
C ARG A 223 -10.54 -5.21 -1.21
N SER A 224 -9.24 -4.98 -1.40
CA SER A 224 -8.70 -3.62 -1.41
C SER A 224 -9.30 -2.77 -2.53
N TYR A 225 -9.55 -3.37 -3.70
CA TYR A 225 -10.23 -2.72 -4.82
C TYR A 225 -11.70 -2.42 -4.55
N ALA A 226 -12.40 -3.26 -3.78
CA ALA A 226 -13.77 -2.98 -3.33
C ALA A 226 -13.84 -1.68 -2.51
N HIS A 227 -12.88 -1.48 -1.59
CA HIS A 227 -12.83 -0.26 -0.79
C HIS A 227 -12.25 0.95 -1.55
N LEU A 228 -11.43 0.72 -2.58
CA LEU A 228 -10.80 1.76 -3.40
C LEU A 228 -11.78 2.39 -4.41
N ILE A 229 -12.72 1.60 -4.93
CA ILE A 229 -13.71 2.02 -5.94
C ILE A 229 -15.11 1.83 -5.38
N ARG A 230 -15.61 2.84 -4.64
CA ARG A 230 -16.94 2.79 -4.00
C ARG A 230 -18.01 3.45 -4.83
N HIS A 231 -17.66 4.53 -5.52
CA HIS A 231 -18.60 5.33 -6.28
C HIS A 231 -18.32 5.28 -7.78
N LYS A 232 -19.31 5.69 -8.58
CA LYS A 232 -19.17 5.82 -10.04
C LYS A 232 -18.04 6.79 -10.43
N SER A 233 -17.79 7.84 -9.64
CA SER A 233 -16.66 8.77 -9.86
C SER A 233 -15.32 8.05 -9.74
N ASP A 234 -15.15 7.20 -8.74
CA ASP A 234 -13.94 6.38 -8.55
C ASP A 234 -13.73 5.43 -9.73
N PHE A 235 -14.82 4.82 -10.23
CA PHE A 235 -14.75 3.93 -11.38
C PHE A 235 -14.27 4.67 -12.64
N ILE A 236 -14.83 5.86 -12.91
CA ILE A 236 -14.40 6.69 -14.05
C ILE A 236 -12.91 7.05 -13.92
N LEU A 237 -12.45 7.42 -12.71
CA LEU A 237 -11.04 7.68 -12.45
C LEU A 237 -10.17 6.44 -12.66
N ALA A 238 -10.58 5.27 -12.18
CA ALA A 238 -9.86 4.01 -12.34
C ALA A 238 -9.72 3.57 -13.81
N THR A 239 -10.72 3.86 -14.64
CA THR A 239 -10.75 3.53 -16.07
C THR A 239 -10.12 4.61 -16.95
N SER A 240 -9.94 5.83 -16.42
CA SER A 240 -9.35 6.96 -17.15
C SER A 240 -7.98 6.64 -17.74
N ASP A 241 -7.63 7.35 -18.82
CA ASP A 241 -6.39 7.14 -19.56
C ASP A 241 -5.12 7.40 -18.75
N ASN A 242 -5.22 8.24 -17.72
CA ASN A 242 -4.11 8.64 -16.86
C ASN A 242 -3.74 7.54 -15.85
N HIS A 243 -4.73 6.81 -15.33
CA HIS A 243 -4.52 5.83 -14.26
C HIS A 243 -4.61 4.38 -14.75
N ARG A 244 -5.55 4.03 -15.63
CA ARG A 244 -5.71 2.67 -16.21
C ARG A 244 -5.59 1.52 -15.19
N LEU A 245 -6.12 1.72 -13.98
CA LEU A 245 -6.16 0.69 -12.92
C LEU A 245 -7.05 -0.48 -13.33
N LEU A 246 -8.11 -0.18 -14.09
CA LEU A 246 -9.03 -1.14 -14.67
C LEU A 246 -8.97 -1.13 -16.21
N PRO A 247 -9.28 -2.25 -16.88
CA PRO A 247 -9.43 -2.29 -18.33
C PRO A 247 -10.50 -1.30 -18.86
N LYS A 248 -10.19 -0.58 -19.95
CA LYS A 248 -11.08 0.44 -20.56
C LYS A 248 -12.48 -0.04 -20.96
N LYS A 249 -12.62 -1.30 -21.35
CA LYS A 249 -13.86 -1.84 -21.95
C LYS A 249 -14.85 -2.39 -20.90
N LEU A 250 -14.83 -1.85 -19.68
CA LEU A 250 -15.67 -2.32 -18.59
C LEU A 250 -16.81 -1.33 -18.30
N THR A 251 -17.97 -1.87 -17.96
CA THR A 251 -19.11 -1.08 -17.47
C THR A 251 -19.11 -1.07 -15.95
N TYR A 252 -19.64 0.00 -15.36
CA TYR A 252 -19.72 0.14 -13.90
C TYR A 252 -20.57 -0.97 -13.27
N SER A 253 -21.74 -1.27 -13.84
CA SER A 253 -22.65 -2.30 -13.31
C SER A 253 -22.01 -3.69 -13.30
N SER A 254 -21.29 -4.06 -14.37
CA SER A 254 -20.57 -5.34 -14.40
C SER A 254 -19.46 -5.37 -13.34
N PHE A 255 -18.73 -4.26 -13.15
CA PHE A 255 -17.71 -4.16 -12.11
C PHE A 255 -18.29 -4.30 -10.70
N VAL A 256 -19.39 -3.62 -10.39
CA VAL A 256 -20.06 -3.72 -9.07
C VAL A 256 -20.51 -5.15 -8.80
N ASN A 257 -21.15 -5.81 -9.78
CA ASN A 257 -21.57 -7.20 -9.65
C ASN A 257 -20.39 -8.17 -9.44
N PHE A 258 -19.24 -7.88 -10.04
CA PHE A 258 -18.01 -8.66 -9.86
C PHE A 258 -17.39 -8.43 -8.47
N ILE A 259 -17.26 -7.17 -8.05
CA ILE A 259 -16.50 -6.81 -6.85
C ILE A 259 -17.28 -7.07 -5.55
N ALA A 260 -18.62 -7.10 -5.61
CA ALA A 260 -19.49 -7.40 -4.47
C ALA A 260 -19.15 -8.74 -3.79
N ALA A 261 -18.67 -9.72 -4.56
CA ALA A 261 -18.20 -11.01 -4.03
C ALA A 261 -17.00 -10.91 -3.06
N PHE A 262 -16.32 -9.77 -3.03
CA PHE A 262 -15.06 -9.57 -2.28
C PHE A 262 -15.19 -8.58 -1.12
N GLU A 263 -16.35 -7.95 -0.93
CA GLU A 263 -16.56 -6.93 0.09
C GLU A 263 -16.60 -7.53 1.51
N ASP A 264 -17.30 -8.65 1.68
CA ASP A 264 -17.53 -9.31 2.99
C ASP A 264 -16.46 -10.34 3.37
N ILE A 265 -15.26 -10.27 2.78
CA ILE A 265 -14.18 -11.22 3.04
C ILE A 265 -13.53 -10.92 4.41
N CYS A 266 -13.58 -11.87 5.34
CA CYS A 266 -13.00 -11.75 6.69
C CYS A 266 -11.46 -11.64 6.69
N ASP A 267 -10.90 -10.96 7.69
CA ASP A 267 -9.46 -10.71 7.80
C ASP A 267 -8.61 -11.98 7.98
N GLU A 268 -9.17 -13.06 8.50
CA GLU A 268 -8.50 -14.36 8.67
C GLU A 268 -8.21 -15.05 7.33
N SER A 269 -8.99 -14.70 6.30
CA SER A 269 -8.94 -15.32 4.98
C SER A 269 -7.98 -14.64 4.01
N VAL A 270 -7.40 -13.51 4.39
CA VAL A 270 -6.50 -12.73 3.53
C VAL A 270 -5.04 -12.87 3.96
N SER A 271 -4.10 -12.44 3.11
CA SER A 271 -2.70 -12.39 3.50
C SER A 271 -2.49 -11.34 4.62
N PRO A 272 -1.48 -11.53 5.49
CA PRO A 272 -1.29 -10.65 6.64
C PRO A 272 -1.13 -9.17 6.28
N ARG A 273 -0.58 -8.86 5.10
CA ARG A 273 -0.50 -7.48 4.58
C ARG A 273 -1.89 -6.83 4.44
N TYR A 274 -2.87 -7.53 3.90
CA TYR A 274 -4.19 -6.97 3.58
C TYR A 274 -5.13 -6.84 4.78
N LYS A 275 -4.73 -7.31 5.97
CA LYS A 275 -5.38 -6.98 7.25
C LYS A 275 -5.25 -5.50 7.60
N PHE A 276 -4.29 -4.82 6.97
CA PHE A 276 -4.07 -3.39 7.10
C PHE A 276 -4.46 -2.72 5.78
N GLY A 277 -5.13 -1.57 5.85
CA GLY A 277 -5.45 -0.76 4.67
C GLY A 277 -4.24 0.00 4.14
N GLU A 278 -4.28 1.32 4.20
CA GLU A 278 -3.18 2.17 3.71
C GLU A 278 -1.95 2.14 4.61
N LEU A 279 -0.76 1.92 4.03
CA LEU A 279 0.52 2.00 4.75
C LEU A 279 1.25 3.31 4.47
N ARG A 280 1.82 3.91 5.51
CA ARG A 280 2.68 5.10 5.36
C ARG A 280 4.13 4.68 5.09
N LEU A 281 4.66 5.03 3.92
CA LEU A 281 6.01 4.63 3.51
C LEU A 281 7.10 5.13 4.44
N PHE A 282 6.95 6.34 5.00
CA PHE A 282 7.94 6.91 5.92
C PHE A 282 8.15 6.02 7.15
N ARG A 283 7.05 5.56 7.77
CA ARG A 283 7.09 4.65 8.92
C ARG A 283 7.56 3.27 8.51
N LEU A 284 7.12 2.79 7.35
CA LEU A 284 7.54 1.50 6.82
C LEU A 284 9.06 1.47 6.63
N ASN A 285 9.63 2.49 5.97
CA ASN A 285 11.08 2.64 5.78
C ASN A 285 11.85 2.66 7.10
N PHE A 286 11.32 3.30 8.14
CA PHE A 286 11.93 3.31 9.47
C PHE A 286 11.95 1.91 10.09
N TRP A 287 10.80 1.23 10.14
CA TRP A 287 10.68 -0.07 10.80
C TRP A 287 11.31 -1.23 10.01
N THR A 288 11.44 -1.13 8.68
CA THR A 288 12.23 -2.10 7.91
C THR A 288 13.70 -2.15 8.33
N LYS A 289 14.27 -1.03 8.79
CA LYS A 289 15.66 -0.99 9.26
C LYS A 289 15.83 -1.86 10.49
N VAL A 290 14.87 -1.77 11.39
CA VAL A 290 14.89 -2.46 12.68
C VAL A 290 14.59 -3.95 12.50
N PHE A 291 13.53 -4.30 11.76
CA PHE A 291 13.03 -5.68 11.73
C PHE A 291 13.51 -6.50 10.53
N LEU A 292 13.77 -5.89 9.38
CA LEU A 292 14.23 -6.60 8.17
C LEU A 292 15.73 -6.47 7.93
N GLY A 293 16.44 -5.65 8.71
CA GLY A 293 17.85 -5.34 8.50
C GLY A 293 18.12 -4.66 7.15
N ARG A 294 17.08 -4.12 6.50
CA ARG A 294 17.20 -3.42 5.21
C ARG A 294 17.05 -1.92 5.42
N PHE A 295 17.98 -1.15 4.85
CA PHE A 295 18.04 0.30 5.07
C PHE A 295 16.84 1.09 4.54
N THR A 296 16.13 0.58 3.54
CA THR A 296 14.95 1.24 2.96
C THR A 296 14.06 0.17 2.33
N TYR A 297 12.75 0.26 2.57
CA TYR A 297 11.76 -0.58 1.91
C TYR A 297 11.61 -0.18 0.44
N HIS A 298 11.40 1.12 0.19
CA HIS A 298 11.37 1.68 -1.16
C HIS A 298 11.92 3.11 -1.18
N LYS A 299 12.86 3.37 -2.11
CA LYS A 299 13.48 4.68 -2.32
C LYS A 299 12.64 5.48 -3.31
N VAL A 300 11.86 6.44 -2.81
CA VAL A 300 11.02 7.32 -3.66
C VAL A 300 11.79 8.50 -4.23
N HIS A 301 12.77 9.01 -3.48
CA HIS A 301 13.62 10.12 -3.91
C HIS A 301 15.02 9.56 -4.16
N GLY A 302 15.40 9.46 -5.44
CA GLY A 302 16.80 9.24 -5.83
C GLY A 302 17.65 10.51 -5.74
N GLN A 303 17.01 11.68 -5.72
CA GLN A 303 17.68 12.98 -5.72
C GLN A 303 17.61 13.64 -4.35
N TYR A 304 18.75 13.72 -3.67
CA TYR A 304 18.89 14.36 -2.37
C TYR A 304 18.65 15.88 -2.40
N SER A 305 18.83 16.51 -3.57
CA SER A 305 18.72 17.96 -3.79
C SER A 305 17.36 18.51 -3.35
N ALA A 306 16.26 17.83 -3.69
CA ALA A 306 14.91 18.28 -3.35
C ALA A 306 14.64 18.26 -1.83
N TYR A 307 15.25 17.32 -1.10
CA TYR A 307 15.15 17.26 0.36
C TYR A 307 15.87 18.45 1.00
N PHE A 308 17.12 18.73 0.59
CA PHE A 308 17.90 19.84 1.11
C PHE A 308 17.33 21.21 0.73
N ALA A 309 16.78 21.36 -0.47
CA ALA A 309 16.17 22.59 -0.93
C ALA A 309 15.05 23.09 0.01
N ARG A 310 14.28 22.19 0.63
CA ARG A 310 13.19 22.56 1.54
C ARG A 310 13.68 23.16 2.86
N PHE A 311 14.86 22.78 3.35
CA PHE A 311 15.42 23.30 4.59
C PHE A 311 16.25 24.57 4.37
N TYR A 312 16.76 24.76 3.14
CA TYR A 312 17.62 25.90 2.81
C TYR A 312 16.95 27.25 3.07
N GLY A 313 15.66 27.40 2.73
CA GLY A 313 14.91 28.63 2.99
C GLY A 313 14.84 28.99 4.47
N THR A 314 14.51 28.04 5.35
CA THR A 314 14.46 28.26 6.80
C THR A 314 15.84 28.58 7.38
N LEU A 315 16.89 27.89 6.92
CA LEU A 315 18.26 28.14 7.38
C LEU A 315 18.75 29.54 6.98
N LEU A 316 18.50 29.96 5.74
CA LEU A 316 18.83 31.31 5.28
C LEU A 316 18.08 32.39 6.06
N PHE A 317 16.82 32.15 6.40
CA PHE A 317 16.04 33.09 7.20
C PHE A 317 16.61 33.26 8.62
N ILE A 318 16.94 32.15 9.29
CA ILE A 318 17.59 32.19 10.63
C ILE A 318 18.95 32.87 10.53
N PHE A 319 19.73 32.55 9.49
CA PHE A 319 21.02 33.20 9.24
C PHE A 319 20.88 34.71 9.03
N ALA A 320 19.87 35.16 8.28
CA ALA A 320 19.60 36.57 8.06
C ALA A 320 19.28 37.30 9.37
N ILE A 321 18.46 36.70 10.25
CA ILE A 321 18.16 37.27 11.58
C ILE A 321 19.44 37.43 12.40
N PHE A 322 20.27 36.38 12.49
CA PHE A 322 21.53 36.47 13.24
C PHE A 322 22.51 37.47 12.63
N SER A 323 22.59 37.54 11.30
CA SER A 323 23.44 38.50 10.59
C SER A 323 23.02 39.94 10.92
N VAL A 324 21.72 40.26 10.84
CA VAL A 324 21.20 41.60 11.17
C VAL A 324 21.46 41.96 12.63
N LEU A 325 21.22 41.03 13.57
CA LEU A 325 21.50 41.25 14.98
C LEU A 325 22.99 41.51 15.24
N LEU A 326 23.88 40.70 14.65
CA LEU A 326 25.32 40.88 14.76
C LEU A 326 25.78 42.20 14.14
N SER A 327 25.24 42.60 12.99
CA SER A 327 25.57 43.89 12.37
C SER A 327 25.08 45.07 13.21
N ALA A 328 23.89 45.00 13.79
CA ALA A 328 23.40 46.04 14.70
C ALA A 328 24.28 46.16 15.96
N MET A 329 24.70 45.01 16.52
CA MET A 329 25.65 44.97 17.63
C MET A 329 27.01 45.56 17.25
N GLN A 330 27.53 45.26 16.06
CA GLN A 330 28.78 45.84 15.56
C GLN A 330 28.71 47.37 15.48
N VAL A 331 27.61 47.92 14.96
CA VAL A 331 27.40 49.38 14.89
C VAL A 331 27.32 49.99 16.28
N ALA A 332 26.56 49.36 17.20
CA ALA A 332 26.48 49.82 18.57
C ALA A 332 27.88 49.87 19.21
N LEU A 333 28.63 48.76 19.19
CA LEU A 333 29.98 48.66 19.73
C LEU A 333 30.97 49.67 19.14
N ALA A 334 30.83 50.00 17.86
CA ALA A 334 31.69 50.97 17.18
C ALA A 334 31.47 52.43 17.64
N VAL A 335 30.25 52.76 18.10
CA VAL A 335 29.89 54.14 18.52
C VAL A 335 30.25 54.40 19.98
N GLY A 336 30.26 53.38 20.84
CA GLY A 336 30.42 53.62 22.27
C GLY A 336 31.85 53.90 22.69
N GLN A 337 32.00 54.93 23.52
CA GLN A 337 33.29 55.33 24.07
C GLN A 337 33.69 54.44 25.26
N PRO A 338 34.97 54.08 25.40
CA PRO A 338 35.45 53.18 26.44
C PRO A 338 35.59 53.96 27.76
N LEU A 339 34.47 54.22 28.42
CA LEU A 339 34.46 54.68 29.82
C LEU A 339 34.40 53.43 30.70
N GLU A 340 35.49 53.17 31.42
CA GLU A 340 35.59 52.02 32.33
C GLU A 340 34.50 52.07 33.41
N GLY A 341 33.72 50.99 33.54
CA GLY A 341 32.70 50.83 34.58
C GLY A 341 31.27 51.30 34.24
N GLY A 342 31.03 51.84 33.04
CA GLY A 342 29.68 52.25 32.62
C GLY A 342 28.78 51.10 32.12
N PRO A 343 27.46 51.32 31.94
CA PRO A 343 26.53 50.33 31.35
C PRO A 343 26.96 49.77 29.99
N TRP A 344 27.86 50.49 29.32
CA TRP A 344 28.45 50.12 28.04
C TRP A 344 29.33 48.87 28.10
N SER A 345 30.05 48.63 29.21
CA SER A 345 30.90 47.43 29.36
C SER A 345 30.05 46.16 29.43
N VAL A 346 28.92 46.21 30.15
CA VAL A 346 27.95 45.11 30.25
C VAL A 346 27.35 44.77 28.89
N PHE A 347 27.05 45.80 28.07
CA PHE A 347 26.58 45.60 26.70
C PHE A 347 27.65 44.96 25.81
N ALA A 348 28.91 45.40 25.91
CA ALA A 348 30.03 44.82 25.18
C ALA A 348 30.27 43.34 25.52
N ASP A 349 30.23 42.99 26.80
CA ASP A 349 30.38 41.61 27.26
C ASP A 349 29.22 40.73 26.79
N THR A 350 27.98 41.24 26.85
CA THR A 350 26.78 40.53 26.35
C THR A 350 26.87 40.30 24.83
N SER A 351 27.27 41.32 24.08
CA SER A 351 27.46 41.23 22.63
C SER A 351 28.55 40.21 22.26
N ARG A 352 29.65 40.16 23.03
CA ARG A 352 30.71 39.16 22.83
C ARG A 352 30.20 37.74 23.08
N GLY A 353 29.41 37.54 24.13
CA GLY A 353 28.76 36.25 24.42
C GLY A 353 27.83 35.81 23.31
N PHE A 354 26.99 36.72 22.79
CA PHE A 354 26.08 36.44 21.68
C PHE A 354 26.81 36.10 20.37
N ALA A 355 27.92 36.79 20.07
CA ALA A 355 28.74 36.49 18.91
C ALA A 355 29.36 35.09 18.98
N ILE A 356 29.93 34.71 20.13
CA ILE A 356 30.48 33.37 20.35
C ILE A 356 29.40 32.30 20.22
N PHE A 357 28.22 32.53 20.82
CA PHE A 357 27.07 31.64 20.70
C PHE A 357 26.66 31.44 19.24
N THR A 358 26.55 32.52 18.47
CA THR A 358 26.16 32.47 17.05
C THR A 358 27.19 31.69 16.23
N ILE A 359 28.49 31.87 16.47
CA ILE A 359 29.56 31.12 15.82
C ILE A 359 29.43 29.61 16.12
N ILE A 360 29.20 29.23 17.38
CA ILE A 360 29.00 27.83 17.78
C ILE A 360 27.79 27.23 17.07
N CYS A 361 26.65 27.94 17.05
CA CYS A 361 25.45 27.48 16.36
C CYS A 361 25.69 27.25 14.86
N VAL A 362 26.34 28.19 14.17
CA VAL A 362 26.68 28.05 12.75
C VAL A 362 27.64 26.88 12.53
N ALA A 363 28.66 26.72 13.37
CA ALA A 363 29.60 25.60 13.29
C ALA A 363 28.90 24.24 13.47
N LEU A 364 27.98 24.12 14.43
CA LEU A 364 27.19 22.90 14.66
C LEU A 364 26.29 22.58 13.45
N ILE A 365 25.66 23.59 12.84
CA ILE A 365 24.84 23.39 11.62
C ILE A 365 25.71 22.89 10.47
N ILE A 366 26.87 23.51 10.23
CA ILE A 366 27.81 23.08 9.18
C ILE A 366 28.28 21.64 9.45
N LEU A 367 28.67 21.32 10.68
CA LEU A 367 29.12 19.97 11.05
C LEU A 367 28.00 18.93 10.85
N SER A 368 26.76 19.27 11.20
CA SER A 368 25.59 18.42 10.98
C SER A 368 25.36 18.16 9.49
N LEU A 369 25.40 19.21 8.65
CA LEU A 369 25.23 19.07 7.20
C LEU A 369 26.37 18.25 6.57
N LEU A 370 27.61 18.47 6.98
CA LEU A 370 28.76 17.67 6.54
C LEU A 370 28.63 16.21 6.97
N SER A 371 28.22 15.94 8.21
CA SER A 371 28.00 14.59 8.71
C SER A 371 26.94 13.86 7.88
N VAL A 372 25.80 14.50 7.62
CA VAL A 372 24.75 13.94 6.76
C VAL A 372 25.29 13.68 5.34
N PHE A 373 26.03 14.63 4.78
CA PHE A 373 26.62 14.49 3.44
C PHE A 373 27.62 13.33 3.35
N ILE A 374 28.51 13.19 4.35
CA ILE A 374 29.47 12.09 4.44
C ILE A 374 28.74 10.76 4.55
N VAL A 375 27.78 10.63 5.47
CA VAL A 375 27.00 9.39 5.65
C VAL A 375 26.28 8.99 4.36
N LEU A 376 25.69 9.96 3.65
CA LEU A 376 25.01 9.71 2.39
C LEU A 376 25.98 9.29 1.28
N SER A 377 27.13 9.97 1.16
CA SER A 377 28.14 9.67 0.15
C SER A 377 28.80 8.33 0.40
N SER A 378 29.22 8.04 1.64
CA SER A 378 29.76 6.75 2.04
C SER A 378 28.79 5.61 1.75
N ARG A 379 27.48 5.83 1.95
CA ARG A 379 26.45 4.83 1.64
C ARG A 379 26.41 4.48 0.15
N GLU A 380 26.45 5.48 -0.72
CA GLU A 380 26.40 5.25 -2.17
C GLU A 380 27.67 4.54 -2.65
N ILE A 381 28.84 4.93 -2.11
CA ILE A 381 30.13 4.32 -2.42
C ILE A 381 30.17 2.84 -1.97
N ILE A 382 29.70 2.54 -0.76
CA ILE A 382 29.66 1.16 -0.24
C ILE A 382 28.73 0.28 -1.09
N TYR A 383 27.58 0.81 -1.49
CA TYR A 383 26.65 0.07 -2.35
C TYR A 383 27.27 -0.21 -3.73
N ALA A 384 27.87 0.80 -4.37
CA ALA A 384 28.56 0.63 -5.64
C ALA A 384 29.77 -0.33 -5.54
N ALA A 385 30.53 -0.27 -4.45
CA ALA A 385 31.65 -1.17 -4.21
C ALA A 385 31.18 -2.63 -4.05
N ASN A 386 30.11 -2.87 -3.29
CA ASN A 386 29.55 -4.21 -3.10
C ASN A 386 29.01 -4.79 -4.42
N ASP A 387 28.37 -3.98 -5.25
CA ASP A 387 27.90 -4.40 -6.57
C ASP A 387 29.07 -4.78 -7.50
N LEU A 388 30.14 -3.97 -7.52
CA LEU A 388 31.36 -4.28 -8.25
C LEU A 388 32.04 -5.56 -7.77
N ILE A 389 32.10 -5.79 -6.45
CA ILE A 389 32.66 -7.02 -5.86
C ILE A 389 31.81 -8.23 -6.26
N LEU A 390 30.48 -8.12 -6.19
CA LEU A 390 29.56 -9.19 -6.57
C LEU A 390 29.71 -9.54 -8.06
N LYS A 391 29.76 -8.53 -8.93
CA LYS A 391 29.96 -8.70 -10.38
C LYS A 391 31.30 -9.39 -10.69
N ARG A 392 32.39 -8.98 -10.03
CA ARG A 392 33.71 -9.64 -10.17
C ARG A 392 33.69 -11.09 -9.71
N ARG A 393 32.96 -11.43 -8.64
CA ARG A 393 32.81 -12.82 -8.16
C ARG A 393 32.04 -13.67 -9.17
N THR A 394 30.95 -13.17 -9.74
CA THR A 394 30.19 -13.90 -10.77
C THR A 394 30.98 -14.09 -12.06
N SER A 395 31.79 -13.11 -12.48
CA SER A 395 32.64 -13.22 -13.67
C SER A 395 33.78 -14.22 -13.52
N ARG A 396 34.36 -14.36 -12.31
CA ARG A 396 35.39 -15.38 -12.03
C ARG A 396 34.84 -16.80 -12.01
N VAL A 397 33.61 -16.99 -11.52
CA VAL A 397 32.96 -18.31 -11.47
C VAL A 397 32.47 -18.76 -12.86
N GLY A 398 32.05 -17.83 -13.72
CA GLY A 398 31.63 -18.14 -15.10
C GLY A 398 32.76 -18.30 -16.11
N GLY A 399 34.01 -17.99 -15.74
CA GLY A 399 35.20 -18.11 -16.60
C GLY A 399 36.08 -19.33 -16.30
N SER A 400 35.62 -20.26 -15.46
CA SER A 400 36.32 -21.51 -15.13
C SER A 400 35.53 -22.77 -15.54
N VAL A 401 34.72 -22.66 -16.60
CA VAL A 401 34.05 -23.79 -17.26
C VAL A 401 34.66 -24.00 -18.64
#